data_AF-A0A961V6P0-F1
#
_entry.id   AF-A0A961V6P0-F1
#
_cell.length_a   1.000
_cell.length_b   1.000
_cell.length_c   1.000
_cell.angle_alpha   90.00
_cell.angle_beta   90.00
_cell.angle_gamma   90.00
#
_symmetry.space_group_name_H-M   'P 1'
#
loop_
_entity.id
_entity.type
_entity.pdbx_description
1 polymer ?
#
loop_
_entity_poly.entity_id
_entity_poly.type
_entity_poly.pdbx_seq_one_letter_code
_entity_poly.pdbx_strand_id
1 'polypeptide(L)' 'MNQRVLRVVGDTDMDKAKALEAALGQIERAFGKGSIMKLGQDSQVMDIKAVSTGSLGL' A
#
# COMPACT_ATOMS: atom_id res chain seq x y z
N MET A 1 -19.62 -15.17 13.53
CA MET A 1 -18.20 -15.48 13.79
C MET A 1 -17.48 -15.50 12.46
N ASN A 2 -16.87 -14.38 12.05
CA ASN A 2 -16.33 -14.20 10.70
C ASN A 2 -14.82 -14.55 10.70
N GLN A 3 -14.52 -15.80 10.39
CA GLN A 3 -13.16 -16.34 10.47
C GLN A 3 -12.34 -15.90 9.24
N ARG A 4 -11.49 -14.88 9.42
CA ARG A 4 -10.42 -14.59 8.46
C ARG A 4 -9.31 -15.60 8.68
N VAL A 5 -9.33 -16.69 7.91
CA VAL A 5 -8.26 -17.69 7.90
C VAL A 5 -7.03 -17.06 7.24
N LEU A 6 -6.12 -16.51 8.04
CA LEU A 6 -4.76 -16.21 7.59
C LEU A 6 -4.05 -17.56 7.41
N ARG A 7 -4.06 -18.10 6.18
CA ARG A 7 -3.17 -19.21 5.83
C ARG A 7 -1.75 -18.65 5.76
N VAL A 8 -0.86 -19.16 6.60
CA VAL A 8 0.58 -18.87 6.52
C VAL A 8 1.06 -19.39 5.19
N VAL A 9 1.35 -18.47 4.27
CA VAL A 9 1.88 -18.76 2.95
C VAL A 9 3.28 -19.38 3.14
N GLY A 10 3.46 -20.59 2.62
CA GLY A 10 4.66 -21.42 2.81
C GLY A 10 5.95 -20.74 2.37
N ASP A 11 7.07 -21.26 2.88
CA ASP A 11 8.45 -20.71 2.86
C ASP A 11 9.11 -20.54 1.48
N THR A 12 8.39 -20.05 0.48
CA THR A 12 8.99 -19.52 -0.74
C THR A 12 8.85 -18.00 -0.76
N ASP A 13 9.96 -17.29 -0.94
CA ASP A 13 9.97 -15.81 -0.89
C ASP A 13 9.06 -15.18 -1.96
N MET A 14 8.84 -15.86 -3.08
CA MET A 14 7.88 -15.42 -4.12
C MET A 14 6.44 -15.43 -3.64
N ASP A 15 6.00 -16.48 -2.93
CA ASP A 15 4.62 -16.57 -2.47
C ASP A 15 4.32 -15.52 -1.41
N LYS A 16 5.31 -15.21 -0.55
CA LYS A 16 5.24 -14.11 0.44
C LYS A 16 5.10 -12.75 -0.24
N ALA A 17 5.88 -12.47 -1.29
CA ALA A 17 5.79 -11.22 -2.03
C ALA A 17 4.43 -11.03 -2.70
N LYS A 18 3.90 -12.09 -3.33
CA LYS A 18 2.58 -12.07 -3.97
C LYS A 18 1.44 -11.88 -2.96
N ALA A 19 1.51 -12.57 -1.83
CA ALA A 19 0.51 -12.44 -0.76
C ALA A 19 0.55 -11.05 -0.14
N LEU A 20 1.74 -10.48 0.04
CA LEU A 20 1.93 -9.12 0.53
C LEU A 20 1.32 -8.10 -0.42
N GLU A 21 1.60 -8.17 -1.72
CA GLU A 21 1.02 -7.27 -2.72
C GLU A 21 -0.51 -7.36 -2.77
N ALA A 22 -1.05 -8.58 -2.71
CA ALA A 22 -2.49 -8.81 -2.66
C ALA A 22 -3.13 -8.18 -1.41
N ALA A 23 -2.49 -8.31 -0.25
CA ALA A 23 -2.95 -7.71 1.00
C ALA A 23 -2.87 -6.18 0.96
N LEU A 24 -1.79 -5.60 0.43
CA LEU A 24 -1.65 -4.16 0.24
C LEU A 24 -2.79 -3.60 -0.62
N GLY A 25 -3.09 -4.25 -1.75
CA GLY A 25 -4.20 -3.85 -2.62
C GLY A 25 -5.59 -4.05 -2.02
N GLN A 26 -5.76 -4.95 -1.04
CA GLN A 26 -7.01 -5.08 -0.28
C GLN A 26 -7.19 -3.93 0.71
N ILE A 27 -6.11 -3.53 1.40
CA ILE A 27 -6.13 -2.39 2.33
C ILE A 27 -6.48 -1.11 1.56
N GLU A 28 -5.83 -0.85 0.43
CA GLU A 28 -6.07 0.35 -0.36
C GLU A 28 -7.52 0.43 -0.89
N ARG A 29 -8.11 -0.70 -1.30
CA ARG A 29 -9.52 -0.75 -1.73
C ARG A 29 -10.51 -0.54 -0.58
N ALA A 30 -10.20 -1.06 0.60
CA ALA A 30 -11.09 -0.97 1.76
C ALA A 30 -11.06 0.41 2.45
N PHE A 31 -9.89 1.06 2.47
CA PHE A 31 -9.65 2.29 3.24
C PHE A 31 -9.33 3.52 2.39
N GLY A 32 -9.19 3.35 1.06
CA GLY A 32 -8.88 4.43 0.13
C GLY A 32 -7.40 4.49 -0.27
N LYS A 33 -7.12 5.21 -1.37
CA LYS A 33 -5.76 5.42 -1.88
C LYS A 33 -4.89 6.17 -0.86
N GLY A 34 -3.65 5.73 -0.68
CA GLY A 34 -2.73 6.31 0.31
C GLY A 34 -2.92 5.86 1.76
N SER A 35 -3.88 4.96 2.04
CA SER A 35 -4.07 4.37 3.37
C SER A 35 -2.92 3.44 3.81
N ILE A 36 -2.12 2.95 2.85
CA ILE A 36 -0.87 2.22 3.08
C ILE A 36 0.13 2.57 1.98
N MET A 37 1.39 2.81 2.34
CA MET A 37 2.47 3.18 1.41
C MET A 37 3.79 2.58 1.89
N LYS A 38 4.74 2.34 0.98
CA LYS A 38 6.11 1.96 1.36
C LYS A 38 6.94 3.21 1.57
N LEU A 39 7.64 3.27 2.70
CA LEU A 39 8.56 4.36 3.02
C LEU A 39 9.73 4.38 2.02
N GLY A 40 10.03 5.53 1.45
CA GLY A 40 11.13 5.69 0.49
C GLY A 40 10.87 5.07 -0.88
N GLN A 41 9.67 4.56 -1.13
CA GLN A 41 9.27 4.25 -2.49
C GLN A 41 9.08 5.59 -3.21
N ASP A 42 9.86 5.81 -4.29
CA ASP A 42 9.64 6.86 -5.30
C ASP A 42 8.30 6.62 -5.98
N SER A 43 7.24 6.81 -5.20
CA SER A 43 5.88 6.76 -5.65
C SER A 43 5.76 7.98 -6.54
N GLN A 44 5.52 7.75 -7.85
CA GLN A 44 5.10 8.82 -8.75
C GLN A 44 4.12 9.70 -7.98
N VAL A 45 4.46 10.98 -7.86
CA VAL A 45 3.57 12.01 -7.34
C VAL A 45 2.24 11.75 -8.01
N MET A 46 1.27 11.25 -7.22
CA MET A 46 -0.05 10.99 -7.76
C MET A 46 -0.48 12.29 -8.44
N ASP A 47 -1.09 12.21 -9.61
CA ASP A 47 -1.53 13.41 -10.32
C ASP A 47 -2.74 14.01 -9.60
N ILE A 48 -2.45 14.62 -8.46
CA ILE A 48 -3.38 15.28 -7.55
C ILE A 48 -3.18 16.77 -7.69
N LYS A 49 -4.30 17.48 -7.83
CA LYS A 49 -4.30 18.94 -7.81
C LYS A 49 -3.86 19.41 -6.43
N ALA A 50 -2.72 20.08 -6.37
CA ALA A 50 -2.21 20.72 -5.18
C ALA A 50 -2.18 22.24 -5.37
N VAL A 51 -2.33 22.98 -4.28
CA VAL A 51 -2.08 24.43 -4.23
C VAL A 51 -0.72 24.63 -3.57
N SER A 52 0.11 25.49 -4.15
CA SER A 52 1.43 25.79 -3.56
C SER A 52 1.29 26.32 -2.15
N THR A 53 2.03 25.72 -1.23
CA THR A 53 2.15 26.18 0.16
C THR A 53 2.98 27.46 0.27
N GLY A 54 3.68 27.85 -0.80
CA GLY A 54 4.61 28.99 -0.85
C GLY A 54 6.01 28.68 -0.30
N SER A 55 6.27 27.47 0.18
CA SER A 55 7.58 27.01 0.64
C SER A 55 8.24 26.11 -0.41
N LEU A 56 9.51 26.34 -0.72
CA LEU A 56 10.28 25.52 -1.68
C LEU A 56 10.74 24.17 -1.11
N GLY A 57 10.80 24.05 0.22
CA GLY A 57 11.29 22.84 0.90
C GLY A 57 10.19 21.85 1.32
N LEU A 58 8.92 22.19 1.09
CA LEU A 58 7.75 21.38 1.42
C LEU A 58 7.10 20.87 0.13
#